data_AF-A0A444QET6-F1
#
_entry.id   AF-A0A444QET6-F1
#
_cell.length_a   1.000
_cell.length_b   1.000
_cell.length_c   1.000
_cell.angle_alpha   90.00
_cell.angle_beta   90.00
_cell.angle_gamma   90.00
#
_symmetry.space_group_name_H-M   'P 1'
#
loop_
_entity.id
_entity.type
_entity.pdbx_description
1 polymer ?
#
loop_
_entity_poly.entity_id
_entity_poly.type
_entity_poly.pdbx_seq_one_letter_code
_entity_poly.pdbx_strand_id
1 'polypeptide(L)'
;MSSNGRVSTSHRGRLRLAGVVSALALAVALVAVPTSANAYTHTGLRWATPNLRIDTSGASGASKTALSSAISHISDRTDVLLLGTSATDPTWKARNGNYGATGWEGLNSTTQLAGRTLSSLSRVNTHYVANTTANQARIRVIWLHELSHGLGLGHVTSKTRVMYTSASVAYNNGVRNLTSDEINGINTLY
;
A
#
# COMPACT_ATOMS: atom_id res chain seq x y z
N MET A 1 -37.76 57.52 64.04
CA MET A 1 -37.71 58.89 63.50
C MET A 1 -36.81 58.84 62.28
N SER A 2 -37.36 58.82 61.06
CA SER A 2 -37.45 59.98 60.12
C SER A 2 -36.12 60.75 60.04
N SER A 3 -35.48 61.08 58.93
CA SER A 3 -35.81 61.23 57.51
C SER A 3 -34.45 61.52 56.82
N ASN A 4 -34.11 60.92 55.67
CA ASN A 4 -34.38 61.40 54.31
C ASN A 4 -33.56 62.63 53.83
N GLY A 5 -32.88 62.47 52.68
CA GLY A 5 -32.53 63.53 51.70
C GLY A 5 -31.07 64.03 51.73
N ARG A 6 -30.41 64.37 50.62
CA ARG A 6 -30.69 64.35 49.17
C ARG A 6 -29.41 64.89 48.44
N VAL A 7 -29.02 64.29 47.29
CA VAL A 7 -28.66 64.94 45.98
C VAL A 7 -27.46 65.96 45.96
N SER A 8 -26.54 66.10 44.99
CA SER A 8 -26.38 65.80 43.55
C SER A 8 -24.90 66.00 43.12
N THR A 9 -24.46 65.23 42.10
CA THR A 9 -23.63 65.54 40.89
C THR A 9 -22.54 66.66 40.91
N SER A 10 -21.41 66.60 40.19
CA SER A 10 -21.17 66.12 38.82
C SER A 10 -19.68 65.96 38.44
N HIS A 11 -19.38 64.89 37.70
CA HIS A 11 -18.67 64.77 36.40
C HIS A 11 -17.23 65.26 36.07
N ARG A 12 -16.63 64.39 35.23
CA ARG A 12 -15.50 64.49 34.27
C ARG A 12 -14.10 64.23 34.86
N GLY A 13 -13.27 63.31 34.38
CA GLY A 13 -13.34 62.36 33.27
C GLY A 13 -11.93 61.81 32.94
N ARG A 14 -11.91 60.66 32.27
CA ARG A 14 -10.83 60.08 31.42
C ARG A 14 -9.71 59.25 32.09
N LEU A 15 -9.96 57.93 32.08
CA LEU A 15 -9.13 56.84 31.51
C LEU A 15 -7.60 56.98 31.49
N ARG A 16 -6.93 56.05 32.18
CA ARG A 16 -5.70 55.41 31.70
C ARG A 16 -5.79 53.90 31.95
N LEU A 17 -5.70 53.13 30.85
CA LEU A 17 -5.53 51.68 30.82
C LEU A 17 -4.03 51.32 30.89
N ALA A 18 -3.77 50.04 31.16
CA ALA A 18 -2.54 49.26 30.98
C ALA A 18 -1.75 49.00 32.28
N GLY A 19 -1.41 47.77 32.64
CA GLY A 19 -1.65 46.49 31.97
C GLY A 19 -1.33 45.33 32.91
N VAL A 20 -2.19 44.30 32.88
CA VAL A 20 -1.92 43.00 33.47
C VAL A 20 -1.56 42.09 32.31
N VAL A 21 -0.30 41.66 32.25
CA VAL A 21 0.16 40.64 31.31
C VAL A 21 -0.33 39.30 31.85
N SER A 22 -1.48 38.84 31.38
CA SER A 22 -1.91 37.46 31.56
C SER A 22 -1.27 36.61 30.46
N ALA A 23 -0.28 35.79 30.83
CA ALA A 23 0.30 34.80 29.94
C ALA A 23 -0.74 33.68 29.70
N LEU A 24 -1.43 33.73 28.55
CA LEU A 24 -2.20 32.61 28.03
C LEU A 24 -1.23 31.63 27.37
N ALA A 25 -0.90 30.53 28.05
CA ALA A 25 -0.22 29.41 27.43
C ALA A 25 -1.21 28.66 26.52
N LEU A 26 -1.12 28.91 25.21
CA LEU A 26 -1.87 28.16 24.21
C LEU A 26 -1.18 26.81 23.98
N ALA A 27 -1.65 25.77 24.66
CA ALA A 27 -1.24 24.40 24.38
C ALA A 27 -1.83 23.97 23.02
N VAL A 28 -1.04 24.12 21.95
CA VAL A 28 -1.36 23.49 20.67
C VAL A 28 -1.05 22.01 20.81
N ALA A 29 -2.08 21.22 21.14
CA ALA A 29 -2.01 19.78 20.93
C ALA A 29 -1.92 19.55 19.43
N LEU A 30 -0.71 19.27 18.92
CA LEU A 30 -0.57 18.61 17.62
C LEU A 30 -1.23 17.25 17.76
N VAL A 31 -2.51 17.18 17.41
CA VAL A 31 -3.08 15.92 16.93
C VAL A 31 -2.30 15.64 15.66
N ALA A 32 -1.31 14.76 15.75
CA ALA A 32 -0.74 14.14 14.56
C ALA A 32 -1.88 13.35 13.92
N VAL A 33 -2.65 14.02 13.06
CA VAL A 33 -3.56 13.34 12.15
C VAL A 33 -2.62 12.49 11.29
N PRO A 34 -2.72 11.14 11.31
CA PRO A 34 -1.94 10.34 10.39
C PRO A 34 -2.38 10.72 8.98
N THR A 35 -1.60 11.56 8.30
CA THR A 35 -1.80 11.86 6.89
C THR A 35 -1.19 10.73 6.08
N SER A 36 -1.89 9.59 6.04
CA SER A 36 -1.87 8.77 4.84
C SER A 36 -3.22 8.95 4.17
N ALA A 37 -3.37 10.02 3.40
CA ALA A 37 -4.15 9.87 2.18
C ALA A 37 -3.47 8.70 1.45
N ASN A 38 -4.17 7.56 1.37
CA ASN A 38 -3.59 6.30 0.90
C ASN A 38 -2.83 6.55 -0.40
N ALA A 39 -1.50 6.44 -0.37
CA ALA A 39 -0.71 6.51 -1.60
C ALA A 39 -0.83 5.20 -2.40
N TYR A 40 -1.38 4.16 -1.77
CA TYR A 40 -1.81 2.93 -2.38
C TYR A 40 -3.24 3.05 -2.92
N THR A 41 -3.50 2.33 -4.01
CA THR A 41 -4.85 2.15 -4.55
C THR A 41 -5.31 0.73 -4.23
N HIS A 42 -6.58 0.54 -3.89
CA HIS A 42 -7.18 -0.80 -3.76
C HIS A 42 -8.05 -1.08 -4.97
N THR A 43 -8.06 -2.33 -5.42
CA THR A 43 -9.06 -2.82 -6.38
C THR A 43 -10.40 -3.11 -5.71
N GLY A 44 -10.46 -3.05 -4.36
CA GLY A 44 -11.62 -3.42 -3.55
C GLY A 44 -11.75 -4.92 -3.32
N LEU A 45 -10.73 -5.70 -3.71
CA LEU A 45 -10.71 -7.16 -3.60
C LEU A 45 -9.86 -7.60 -2.42
N ARG A 46 -10.29 -8.65 -1.73
CA ARG A 46 -9.44 -9.37 -0.77
C ARG A 46 -9.81 -10.84 -0.66
N TRP A 47 -8.84 -11.63 -0.26
CA TRP A 47 -9.05 -13.03 0.11
C TRP A 47 -9.78 -13.14 1.46
N ALA A 48 -10.46 -14.27 1.69
CA ALA A 48 -11.20 -14.50 2.94
C ALA A 48 -10.29 -14.68 4.17
N THR A 49 -9.02 -15.03 3.95
CA THR A 49 -8.00 -15.30 4.96
C THR A 49 -6.68 -14.65 4.54
N PRO A 50 -5.85 -14.19 5.49
CA PRO A 50 -4.49 -13.73 5.20
C PRO A 50 -3.50 -14.89 4.98
N ASN A 51 -3.86 -16.13 5.30
CA ASN A 51 -3.00 -17.31 5.11
C ASN A 51 -3.31 -17.98 3.78
N LEU A 52 -2.47 -17.75 2.77
CA LEU A 52 -2.72 -18.12 1.39
C LEU A 52 -1.65 -19.08 0.85
N ARG A 53 -2.09 -20.07 0.09
CA ARG A 53 -1.20 -20.99 -0.65
C ARG A 53 -1.19 -20.59 -2.12
N ILE A 54 0.00 -20.63 -2.73
CA ILE A 54 0.20 -20.34 -4.15
C ILE A 54 0.76 -21.58 -4.82
N ASP A 55 0.07 -22.08 -5.84
CA ASP A 55 0.62 -23.10 -6.73
C ASP A 55 1.74 -22.49 -7.57
N THR A 56 2.97 -22.88 -7.27
CA THR A 56 4.21 -22.43 -7.91
C THR A 56 4.75 -23.44 -8.94
N SER A 57 4.02 -24.52 -9.21
CA SER A 57 4.44 -25.57 -10.14
C SER A 57 4.58 -25.06 -11.58
N GLY A 58 3.79 -24.05 -11.95
CA GLY A 58 3.85 -23.42 -13.26
C GLY A 58 4.95 -22.38 -13.45
N ALA A 59 5.76 -22.11 -12.40
CA ALA A 59 6.96 -21.29 -12.50
C ALA A 59 8.22 -22.17 -12.57
N SER A 60 9.23 -21.73 -13.29
CA SER A 60 10.47 -22.48 -13.55
C SER A 60 11.73 -21.61 -13.59
N GLY A 61 12.89 -22.26 -13.42
CA GLY A 61 14.21 -21.63 -13.51
C GLY A 61 14.38 -20.42 -12.57
N ALA A 62 15.14 -19.42 -13.03
CA ALA A 62 15.40 -18.19 -12.27
C ALA A 62 14.12 -17.41 -11.93
N SER A 63 13.05 -17.54 -12.73
CA SER A 63 11.76 -16.94 -12.41
C SER A 63 11.11 -17.58 -11.19
N LYS A 64 11.25 -18.90 -11.01
CA LYS A 64 10.79 -19.60 -9.79
C LYS A 64 11.56 -19.14 -8.55
N THR A 65 12.88 -18.99 -8.67
CA THR A 65 13.70 -18.44 -7.56
C THR A 65 13.25 -17.03 -7.17
N ALA A 66 13.02 -16.16 -8.17
CA ALA A 66 12.50 -14.82 -7.94
C ALA A 66 11.10 -14.82 -7.32
N LEU A 67 10.22 -15.74 -7.74
CA LEU A 67 8.89 -15.94 -7.15
C LEU A 67 8.99 -16.32 -5.68
N SER A 68 9.80 -17.32 -5.33
CA SER A 68 9.98 -17.73 -3.93
C SER A 68 10.50 -16.57 -3.07
N SER A 69 11.41 -15.76 -3.61
CA SER A 69 11.91 -14.57 -2.92
C SER A 69 10.83 -13.48 -2.74
N ALA A 70 9.97 -13.28 -3.74
CA ALA A 70 8.85 -12.34 -3.63
C ALA A 70 7.80 -12.81 -2.60
N ILE A 71 7.48 -14.11 -2.60
CA ILE A 71 6.58 -14.73 -1.62
C ILE A 71 7.10 -14.52 -0.19
N SER A 72 8.36 -14.87 0.08
CA SER A 72 8.98 -14.62 1.40
C SER A 72 8.92 -13.16 1.77
N HIS A 73 9.31 -12.26 0.86
CA HIS A 73 9.35 -10.83 1.14
C HIS A 73 7.98 -10.24 1.47
N ILE A 74 6.89 -10.71 0.85
CA ILE A 74 5.54 -10.29 1.23
C ILE A 74 5.20 -10.81 2.62
N SER A 75 5.42 -12.11 2.87
CA SER A 75 5.13 -12.75 4.16
C SER A 75 5.91 -12.13 5.33
N ASP A 76 7.15 -11.72 5.10
CA ASP A 76 8.03 -11.17 6.12
C ASP A 76 7.72 -9.69 6.45
N ARG A 77 6.93 -9.01 5.61
CA ARG A 77 6.78 -7.55 5.65
C ARG A 77 5.34 -7.08 5.78
N THR A 78 4.38 -8.00 5.74
CA THR A 78 2.94 -7.70 5.76
C THR A 78 2.21 -8.66 6.71
N ASP A 79 0.92 -8.39 6.95
CA ASP A 79 0.06 -9.22 7.80
C ASP A 79 -0.48 -10.47 7.07
N VAL A 80 -0.09 -10.66 5.80
CA VAL A 80 -0.44 -11.80 4.96
C VAL A 80 0.67 -12.84 5.00
N LEU A 81 0.32 -14.11 5.19
CA LEU A 81 1.24 -15.24 5.01
C LEU A 81 1.01 -15.89 3.65
N LEU A 82 1.98 -15.75 2.76
CA LEU A 82 2.04 -16.47 1.49
C LEU A 82 2.94 -17.70 1.60
N LEU A 83 2.41 -18.87 1.22
CA LEU A 83 3.15 -20.12 1.14
C LEU A 83 3.16 -20.65 -0.31
N GLY A 84 4.34 -20.73 -0.91
CA GLY A 84 4.53 -21.42 -2.18
C GLY A 84 4.42 -22.94 -2.01
N THR A 85 3.64 -23.60 -2.87
CA THR A 85 3.46 -25.06 -2.88
C THR A 85 3.52 -25.60 -4.32
N SER A 86 3.70 -26.91 -4.48
CA SER A 86 3.54 -27.62 -5.76
C SER A 86 2.20 -28.36 -5.85
N ALA A 87 1.34 -28.24 -4.84
CA ALA A 87 0.00 -28.78 -4.87
C ALA A 87 -0.88 -28.01 -5.87
N THR A 88 -1.84 -28.69 -6.47
CA THR A 88 -2.72 -28.15 -7.52
C THR A 88 -4.07 -27.64 -6.99
N ASP A 89 -4.35 -27.87 -5.70
CA ASP A 89 -5.53 -27.40 -4.99
C ASP A 89 -5.62 -25.89 -4.74
N PRO A 90 -4.53 -25.08 -4.69
CA PRO A 90 -4.66 -23.65 -4.49
C PRO A 90 -5.33 -22.98 -5.70
N THR A 91 -6.27 -22.08 -5.42
CA THR A 91 -6.92 -21.26 -6.44
C THR A 91 -6.08 -20.04 -6.84
N TRP A 92 -5.00 -19.77 -6.12
CA TRP A 92 -3.95 -18.85 -6.55
C TRP A 92 -2.81 -19.60 -7.23
N LYS A 93 -2.55 -19.30 -8.50
CA LYS A 93 -1.51 -19.93 -9.31
C LYS A 93 -0.52 -18.90 -9.82
N ALA A 94 0.76 -19.25 -9.83
CA ALA A 94 1.84 -18.43 -10.35
C ALA A 94 2.56 -19.16 -11.51
N ARG A 95 2.73 -18.49 -12.65
CA ARG A 95 3.33 -19.08 -13.85
C ARG A 95 4.30 -18.15 -14.56
N ASN A 96 5.31 -18.69 -15.23
CA ASN A 96 6.06 -17.95 -16.23
C ASN A 96 6.08 -18.68 -17.56
N GLY A 97 6.00 -17.93 -18.64
CA GLY A 97 5.98 -18.47 -19.99
C GLY A 97 6.17 -17.38 -21.02
N ASN A 98 6.43 -17.77 -22.26
CA ASN A 98 6.44 -16.84 -23.38
C ASN A 98 5.01 -16.69 -23.88
N TYR A 99 4.41 -15.53 -23.65
CA TYR A 99 3.04 -15.22 -24.11
C TYR A 99 3.04 -14.35 -25.37
N GLY A 100 4.21 -14.11 -25.97
CA GLY A 100 4.37 -13.24 -27.13
C GLY A 100 4.29 -11.76 -26.80
N ALA A 101 4.12 -10.95 -27.85
CA ALA A 101 4.13 -9.50 -27.79
C ALA A 101 2.78 -8.92 -27.29
N THR A 102 2.45 -9.16 -26.03
CA THR A 102 1.13 -8.82 -25.45
C THR A 102 0.99 -7.41 -24.86
N GLY A 103 2.06 -6.60 -24.85
CA GLY A 103 2.12 -5.32 -24.14
C GLY A 103 2.37 -5.39 -22.63
N TRP A 104 2.50 -6.59 -22.04
CA TRP A 104 2.69 -6.75 -20.59
C TRP A 104 3.85 -7.70 -20.24
N GLU A 105 4.67 -7.30 -19.27
CA GLU A 105 5.78 -8.08 -18.71
C GLU A 105 5.35 -9.00 -17.56
N GLY A 106 4.30 -8.60 -16.86
CA GLY A 106 3.57 -9.39 -15.89
C GLY A 106 2.07 -9.12 -16.00
N LEU A 107 1.26 -10.09 -15.59
CA LEU A 107 -0.18 -9.94 -15.56
C LEU A 107 -0.79 -10.81 -14.47
N ASN A 108 -1.56 -10.18 -13.61
CA ASN A 108 -2.43 -10.83 -12.66
C ASN A 108 -3.89 -10.80 -13.14
N SER A 109 -4.60 -11.91 -12.99
CA SER A 109 -6.05 -11.96 -13.25
C SER A 109 -6.75 -12.62 -12.08
N THR A 110 -7.84 -12.02 -11.63
CA THR A 110 -8.60 -12.47 -10.46
C THR A 110 -10.04 -12.77 -10.83
N THR A 111 -10.57 -13.89 -10.35
CA THR A 111 -12.02 -14.09 -10.31
C THR A 111 -12.54 -13.66 -8.95
N GLN A 112 -13.65 -12.93 -8.94
CA GLN A 112 -14.24 -12.38 -7.74
C GLN A 112 -15.72 -12.73 -7.60
N LEU A 113 -16.19 -12.72 -6.36
CA LEU A 113 -17.61 -12.78 -6.03
C LEU A 113 -17.87 -11.93 -4.78
N ALA A 114 -18.81 -10.99 -4.87
CA ALA A 114 -19.21 -10.12 -3.77
C ALA A 114 -18.03 -9.43 -3.04
N GLY A 115 -17.08 -8.85 -3.80
CA GLY A 115 -15.91 -8.16 -3.27
C GLY A 115 -14.81 -9.08 -2.69
N ARG A 116 -14.95 -10.40 -2.84
CA ARG A 116 -13.94 -11.37 -2.40
C ARG A 116 -13.24 -12.01 -3.59
N THR A 117 -11.92 -12.20 -3.44
CA THR A 117 -11.12 -12.99 -4.39
C THR A 117 -11.43 -14.47 -4.23
N LEU A 118 -11.81 -15.13 -5.33
CA LEU A 118 -12.02 -16.59 -5.39
C LEU A 118 -10.80 -17.32 -5.96
N SER A 119 -10.18 -16.73 -6.96
CA SER A 119 -8.97 -17.26 -7.60
C SER A 119 -8.10 -16.12 -8.12
N SER A 120 -6.81 -16.40 -8.28
CA SER A 120 -5.85 -15.47 -8.87
C SER A 120 -4.84 -16.23 -9.74
N LEU A 121 -4.48 -15.66 -10.88
CA LEU A 121 -3.46 -16.17 -11.78
C LEU A 121 -2.44 -15.07 -12.07
N SER A 122 -1.30 -15.15 -11.39
CA SER A 122 -0.17 -14.24 -11.56
C SER A 122 0.80 -14.82 -12.60
N ARG A 123 1.18 -14.02 -13.60
CA ARG A 123 2.02 -14.46 -14.72
C ARG A 123 3.18 -13.52 -14.95
N VAL A 124 4.35 -14.09 -15.29
CA VAL A 124 5.49 -13.35 -15.85
C VAL A 124 5.66 -13.73 -17.32
N ASN A 125 5.73 -12.74 -18.20
CA ASN A 125 5.94 -12.94 -19.64
C ASN A 125 7.42 -12.92 -20.00
N THR A 126 7.98 -14.10 -20.25
CA THR A 126 9.39 -14.25 -20.59
C THR A 126 9.76 -13.66 -21.95
N HIS A 127 8.77 -13.28 -22.78
CA HIS A 127 9.01 -12.49 -24.00
C HIS A 127 9.71 -11.14 -23.69
N TYR A 128 9.29 -10.45 -22.63
CA TYR A 128 9.83 -9.13 -22.25
C TYR A 128 10.97 -9.21 -21.23
N VAL A 129 11.10 -10.36 -20.55
CA VAL A 129 12.17 -10.62 -19.57
C VAL A 129 13.04 -11.80 -19.96
N ALA A 130 13.55 -11.78 -21.19
CA ALA A 130 14.52 -12.75 -21.69
C ALA A 130 15.80 -12.76 -20.83
N ASN A 131 16.56 -13.86 -20.90
CA ASN A 131 17.70 -14.12 -20.00
C ASN A 131 17.32 -13.96 -18.52
N THR A 132 16.44 -14.85 -18.05
CA THR A 132 15.83 -14.77 -16.71
C THR A 132 16.84 -14.84 -15.58
N THR A 133 18.00 -15.48 -15.79
CA THR A 133 19.10 -15.51 -14.81
C THR A 133 19.70 -14.11 -14.61
N ALA A 134 20.06 -13.42 -15.69
CA ALA A 134 20.60 -12.06 -15.60
C ALA A 134 19.55 -11.05 -15.09
N ASN A 135 18.26 -11.33 -15.31
CA ASN A 135 17.16 -10.45 -14.94
C ASN A 135 16.43 -10.85 -13.64
N GLN A 136 17.00 -11.73 -12.82
CA GLN A 136 16.31 -12.29 -11.65
C GLN A 136 15.79 -11.21 -10.69
N ALA A 137 16.59 -10.17 -10.42
CA ALA A 137 16.18 -9.06 -9.53
C ALA A 137 14.99 -8.26 -10.10
N ARG A 138 14.96 -8.03 -11.41
CA ARG A 138 13.84 -7.38 -12.09
C ARG A 138 12.60 -8.26 -12.08
N ILE A 139 12.75 -9.55 -12.34
CA ILE A 139 11.66 -10.53 -12.29
C ILE A 139 11.07 -10.62 -10.89
N ARG A 140 11.89 -10.50 -9.83
CA ARG A 140 11.39 -10.40 -8.46
C ARG A 140 10.48 -9.20 -8.26
N VAL A 141 10.80 -8.03 -8.82
CA VAL A 141 9.91 -6.85 -8.76
C VAL A 141 8.62 -7.07 -9.54
N ILE A 142 8.67 -7.74 -10.69
CA ILE A 142 7.45 -8.15 -11.43
C ILE A 142 6.61 -9.08 -10.54
N TRP A 143 7.21 -10.07 -9.88
CA TRP A 143 6.46 -10.94 -8.96
C TRP A 143 5.87 -10.17 -7.78
N LEU A 144 6.61 -9.25 -7.15
CA LEU A 144 6.05 -8.40 -6.10
C LEU A 144 4.84 -7.60 -6.60
N HIS A 145 4.90 -7.09 -7.82
CA HIS A 145 3.81 -6.35 -8.47
C HIS A 145 2.59 -7.25 -8.72
N GLU A 146 2.77 -8.37 -9.43
CA GLU A 146 1.65 -9.26 -9.77
C GLU A 146 1.02 -9.93 -8.55
N LEU A 147 1.84 -10.26 -7.55
CA LEU A 147 1.32 -10.83 -6.31
C LEU A 147 0.55 -9.79 -5.49
N SER A 148 1.00 -8.54 -5.47
CA SER A 148 0.28 -7.44 -4.82
C SER A 148 -1.07 -7.15 -5.48
N HIS A 149 -1.17 -7.28 -6.81
CA HIS A 149 -2.47 -7.32 -7.49
C HIS A 149 -3.35 -8.47 -7.01
N GLY A 150 -2.77 -9.67 -6.83
CA GLY A 150 -3.46 -10.82 -6.26
C GLY A 150 -3.98 -10.60 -4.83
N LEU A 151 -3.35 -9.69 -4.08
CA LEU A 151 -3.76 -9.25 -2.74
C LEU A 151 -4.73 -8.07 -2.74
N GLY A 152 -5.09 -7.54 -3.90
CA GLY A 152 -6.09 -6.47 -4.01
C GLY A 152 -5.52 -5.06 -4.13
N LEU A 153 -4.21 -4.89 -4.32
CA LEU A 153 -3.65 -3.59 -4.66
C LEU A 153 -3.90 -3.25 -6.13
N GLY A 154 -4.19 -1.97 -6.39
CA GLY A 154 -4.28 -1.35 -7.70
C GLY A 154 -3.03 -0.54 -8.02
N HIS A 155 -2.94 -0.07 -9.26
CA HIS A 155 -1.80 0.73 -9.70
C HIS A 155 -1.71 2.07 -8.96
N VAL A 156 -0.48 2.56 -8.82
CA VAL A 156 -0.17 3.91 -8.34
C VAL A 156 0.62 4.68 -9.41
N THR A 157 0.65 6.01 -9.31
CA THR A 157 1.29 6.87 -10.32
C THR A 157 2.80 7.07 -10.12
N SER A 158 3.31 6.80 -8.91
CA SER A 158 4.72 6.99 -8.60
C SER A 158 5.59 5.85 -9.13
N LYS A 159 6.60 6.18 -9.95
CA LYS A 159 7.58 5.24 -10.50
C LYS A 159 8.49 4.59 -9.44
N THR A 160 8.50 5.10 -8.22
CA THR A 160 9.32 4.55 -7.11
C THR A 160 8.54 3.58 -6.23
N ARG A 161 7.44 3.03 -6.76
CA ARG A 161 6.55 2.08 -6.06
C ARG A 161 6.46 0.78 -6.85
N VAL A 162 6.31 -0.33 -6.13
CA VAL A 162 6.12 -1.65 -6.76
C VAL A 162 4.88 -1.63 -7.61
N MET A 163 3.79 -0.99 -7.16
CA MET A 163 2.52 -0.91 -7.89
C MET A 163 2.48 0.12 -9.01
N TYR A 164 3.61 0.69 -9.44
CA TYR A 164 3.63 1.48 -10.67
C TYR A 164 3.29 0.59 -11.87
N THR A 165 2.50 1.11 -12.83
CA THR A 165 1.97 0.36 -13.98
C THR A 165 2.98 -0.47 -14.78
N SER A 166 4.27 -0.12 -14.78
CA SER A 166 5.32 -1.04 -15.26
C SER A 166 6.32 -1.36 -14.16
N ALA A 167 6.37 -2.63 -13.78
CA ALA A 167 7.32 -3.15 -12.81
C ALA A 167 8.79 -2.99 -13.27
N SER A 168 9.09 -3.12 -14.56
CA SER A 168 10.42 -2.81 -15.12
C SER A 168 10.77 -1.34 -15.00
N VAL A 169 9.82 -0.43 -15.26
CA VAL A 169 10.08 1.01 -15.04
C VAL A 169 10.34 1.26 -13.56
N ALA A 170 9.56 0.68 -12.66
CA ALA A 170 9.79 0.79 -11.22
C ALA A 170 11.18 0.28 -10.82
N TYR A 171 11.57 -0.90 -11.32
CA TYR A 171 12.90 -1.47 -11.12
C TYR A 171 14.01 -0.53 -11.63
N ASN A 172 13.86 0.03 -12.83
CA ASN A 172 14.83 0.98 -13.38
C ASN A 172 14.90 2.29 -12.59
N ASN A 173 13.85 2.62 -11.83
CA ASN A 173 13.81 3.76 -10.90
C ASN A 173 14.22 3.37 -9.45
N GLY A 174 14.89 2.23 -9.27
CA GLY A 174 15.49 1.83 -8.00
C GLY A 174 14.62 0.97 -7.10
N VAL A 175 13.39 0.63 -7.49
CA VAL A 175 12.54 -0.28 -6.71
C VAL A 175 13.15 -1.69 -6.69
N ARG A 176 13.27 -2.27 -5.50
CA ARG A 176 13.79 -3.64 -5.31
C ARG A 176 12.90 -4.50 -4.41
N ASN A 177 12.11 -3.87 -3.55
CA ASN A 177 11.33 -4.48 -2.47
C ASN A 177 9.99 -3.75 -2.38
N LEU A 178 9.01 -4.35 -1.68
CA LEU A 178 7.83 -3.59 -1.25
C LEU A 178 8.27 -2.31 -0.53
N THR A 179 7.62 -1.21 -0.87
CA THR A 179 7.77 0.05 -0.14
C THR A 179 6.78 0.09 1.02
N SER A 180 6.87 1.12 1.87
CA SER A 180 5.88 1.34 2.94
C SER A 180 4.45 1.43 2.39
N ASP A 181 4.29 1.84 1.13
CA ASP A 181 2.99 2.01 0.52
C ASP A 181 2.28 0.68 0.26
N GLU A 182 2.97 -0.27 -0.36
CA GLU A 182 2.40 -1.60 -0.59
C GLU A 182 2.18 -2.35 0.72
N ILE A 183 3.11 -2.20 1.67
CA ILE A 183 2.98 -2.80 3.01
C ILE A 183 1.71 -2.29 3.70
N ASN A 184 1.54 -0.96 3.75
CA ASN A 184 0.35 -0.36 4.39
C ASN A 184 -0.93 -0.73 3.65
N GLY A 185 -0.91 -0.78 2.31
CA GLY A 185 -2.07 -1.16 1.51
C GLY A 185 -2.49 -2.61 1.79
N ILE A 186 -1.54 -3.55 1.76
CA ILE A 186 -1.81 -4.96 2.07
C ILE A 186 -2.33 -5.09 3.50
N ASN A 187 -1.67 -4.50 4.49
CA ASN A 187 -2.09 -4.58 5.89
C ASN A 187 -3.43 -3.87 6.17
N THR A 188 -3.87 -2.96 5.31
CA THR A 188 -5.21 -2.35 5.44
C THR A 188 -6.31 -3.30 4.94
N LEU A 189 -5.99 -4.25 4.05
CA LEU A 189 -6.95 -5.22 3.51
C LEU A 189 -7.11 -6.48 4.38
N TYR A 190 -6.09 -6.82 5.17
CA TYR A 190 -5.94 -8.09 5.88
C TYR A 190 -5.78 -7.90 7.38
#